data_AF-A0A7Z8PDD4-F1
#
_entry.id   AF-A0A7Z8PDD4-F1
#
_cell.length_a   1.000
_cell.length_b   1.000
_cell.length_c   1.000
_cell.angle_alpha   90.00
_cell.angle_beta   90.00
_cell.angle_gamma   90.00
#
_symmetry.space_group_name_H-M   'P 1'
#
loop_
_entity.id
_entity.type
_entity.pdbx_description
1 polymer ?
#
loop_
_entity_poly.entity_id
_entity_poly.type
_entity_poly.pdbx_seq_one_letter_code
_entity_poly.pdbx_strand_id
1 'polypeptide(L)'
;MVAEVVKGHPDVDAVDPVVQAVSSPNLSHAAVDSPVIAPIVAETIERFGEATSAAAGSVADLPDARASADRHPQTASVTEALEQRAHPERLSALVAARPFDRAAYEANPEAYLAISEPGRIWGSAQPEEGVEPLQVLGHRSFVVNQGDVVPLIVRTDPGMPVTFTSFDLGRFQENGLTSITVPANELGYAQADFEAIQGTWNQVRILASSPVRSGQITFTVRVQVPGLTQLTTPPAEASR
;
A
#
# COMPACT_ATOMS: atom_id res chain seq x y z
N MET A 1 68.79 -8.47 28.75
CA MET A 1 68.81 -9.95 28.72
C MET A 1 67.50 -10.39 28.07
N VAL A 2 67.48 -10.65 26.75
CA VAL A 2 67.35 -11.98 26.06
C VAL A 2 66.17 -12.79 26.61
N ALA A 3 65.17 -13.35 25.89
CA ALA A 3 64.97 -13.84 24.51
C ALA A 3 63.44 -13.78 24.20
N GLU A 4 62.90 -13.57 22.99
CA GLU A 4 62.86 -14.35 21.74
C GLU A 4 61.86 -15.56 21.68
N VAL A 5 60.84 -15.40 20.82
CA VAL A 5 60.14 -16.34 19.88
C VAL A 5 59.71 -17.75 20.33
N VAL A 6 58.43 -18.11 20.08
CA VAL A 6 58.03 -19.36 19.36
C VAL A 6 56.71 -19.15 18.58
N LYS A 7 56.76 -19.39 17.26
CA LYS A 7 55.63 -19.67 16.36
C LYS A 7 55.24 -21.15 16.46
N GLY A 8 53.95 -21.46 16.28
CA GLY A 8 53.50 -22.84 16.05
C GLY A 8 52.07 -22.90 15.50
N HIS A 9 51.95 -22.95 14.17
CA HIS A 9 50.82 -23.58 13.48
C HIS A 9 51.01 -25.11 13.56
N PRO A 10 49.92 -25.88 13.58
CA PRO A 10 49.78 -26.85 12.50
C PRO A 10 48.36 -26.91 11.90
N ASP A 11 48.35 -27.04 10.58
CA ASP A 11 47.29 -27.64 9.79
C ASP A 11 46.83 -28.98 10.37
N VAL A 12 45.53 -29.25 10.27
CA VAL A 12 45.01 -30.60 10.02
C VAL A 12 43.80 -30.50 9.11
N ASP A 13 44.02 -31.04 7.92
CA ASP A 13 43.08 -31.30 6.83
C ASP A 13 41.88 -32.19 7.23
N ALA A 14 40.79 -31.95 6.49
CA ALA A 14 39.89 -32.93 5.88
C ALA A 14 39.19 -34.00 6.74
N VAL A 15 37.84 -33.93 6.79
CA VAL A 15 36.96 -35.05 6.39
C VAL A 15 35.64 -34.52 5.80
N ASP A 16 35.20 -35.19 4.73
CA ASP A 16 34.11 -35.00 3.77
C ASP A 16 32.66 -34.75 4.26
N PRO A 17 31.78 -34.29 3.34
CA PRO A 17 30.37 -33.98 3.57
C PRO A 17 29.49 -35.24 3.54
N VAL A 18 28.74 -35.48 4.62
CA VAL A 18 27.65 -36.47 4.61
C VAL A 18 26.42 -35.87 3.96
N VAL A 19 26.23 -36.27 2.71
CA VAL A 19 24.93 -36.28 2.02
C VAL A 19 24.01 -37.25 2.76
N GLN A 20 22.94 -36.74 3.36
CA GLN A 20 21.75 -37.54 3.67
C GLN A 20 20.54 -36.95 2.97
N ALA A 21 20.19 -37.59 1.87
CA ALA A 21 18.86 -37.55 1.30
C ALA A 21 17.89 -38.17 2.31
N VAL A 22 16.89 -37.39 2.75
CA VAL A 22 15.75 -37.92 3.49
C VAL A 22 14.51 -37.69 2.63
N SER A 23 13.89 -38.82 2.31
CA SER A 23 12.77 -38.99 1.41
C SER A 23 11.56 -38.15 1.77
N SER A 24 10.93 -37.61 0.74
CA SER A 24 9.57 -37.07 0.76
C SER A 24 8.57 -38.07 1.33
N PRO A 25 7.68 -37.67 2.25
CA PRO A 25 6.41 -38.32 2.41
C PRO A 25 5.38 -37.69 1.47
N ASN A 26 4.91 -38.54 0.57
CA ASN A 26 3.72 -38.43 -0.24
C ASN A 26 2.50 -38.18 0.68
N LEU A 27 1.79 -37.06 0.54
CA LEU A 27 0.47 -36.85 1.14
C LEU A 27 -0.55 -36.64 0.02
N SER A 28 -1.09 -37.76 -0.42
CA SER A 28 -2.36 -37.86 -1.14
C SER A 28 -3.53 -37.47 -0.24
N HIS A 29 -4.44 -36.67 -0.79
CA HIS A 29 -5.88 -36.59 -0.50
C HIS A 29 -6.33 -36.70 0.97
N ALA A 30 -6.66 -35.56 1.56
CA ALA A 30 -7.82 -35.43 2.42
C ALA A 30 -8.58 -34.16 2.03
N ALA A 31 -9.67 -34.34 1.29
CA ALA A 31 -10.70 -33.32 1.14
C ALA A 31 -11.34 -33.11 2.51
N VAL A 32 -11.21 -31.91 3.06
CA VAL A 32 -12.03 -31.46 4.18
C VAL A 32 -12.92 -30.36 3.62
N ASP A 33 -14.12 -30.79 3.23
CA ASP A 33 -15.29 -29.94 3.09
C ASP A 33 -15.47 -29.14 4.40
N SER A 34 -15.43 -27.81 4.31
CA SER A 34 -15.89 -26.92 5.36
C SER A 34 -16.67 -25.77 4.70
N PRO A 35 -18.01 -25.83 4.69
CA PRO A 35 -18.84 -24.83 4.04
C PRO A 35 -19.23 -23.74 5.04
N VAL A 36 -18.30 -22.83 5.43
CA VAL A 36 -18.66 -21.70 6.33
C VAL A 36 -17.90 -20.39 6.02
N ILE A 37 -17.30 -20.20 4.84
CA ILE A 37 -16.62 -18.93 4.48
C ILE A 37 -17.38 -18.13 3.39
N ALA A 38 -18.43 -18.71 2.82
CA ALA A 38 -19.10 -18.14 1.65
C ALA A 38 -20.09 -16.97 1.88
N PRO A 39 -20.77 -16.75 3.03
CA PRO A 39 -21.85 -15.77 3.03
C PRO A 39 -21.39 -14.31 3.21
N ILE A 40 -20.21 -14.06 3.83
CA ILE A 40 -19.80 -12.69 4.18
C ILE A 40 -19.21 -11.92 2.99
N VAL A 41 -18.63 -12.63 2.01
CA VAL A 41 -18.04 -12.01 0.80
C VAL A 41 -19.13 -11.69 -0.25
N ALA A 42 -20.27 -12.38 -0.22
CA ALA A 42 -21.36 -12.15 -1.16
C ALA A 42 -22.22 -10.93 -0.78
N GLU A 43 -22.46 -10.69 0.51
CA GLU A 43 -23.41 -9.66 0.95
C GLU A 43 -22.90 -8.21 0.83
N THR A 44 -21.59 -8.03 0.63
CA THR A 44 -20.97 -6.69 0.42
C THR A 44 -20.92 -6.29 -1.05
N ILE A 45 -21.00 -7.25 -1.98
CA ILE A 45 -20.88 -6.99 -3.43
C ILE A 45 -22.23 -6.59 -4.05
N GLU A 46 -23.37 -6.99 -3.48
CA GLU A 46 -24.70 -6.69 -4.05
C GLU A 46 -25.30 -5.34 -3.62
N ARG A 47 -24.70 -4.62 -2.65
CA ARG A 47 -25.28 -3.35 -2.15
C ARG A 47 -24.80 -2.08 -2.86
N PHE A 48 -23.86 -2.18 -3.80
CA PHE A 48 -23.30 -1.02 -4.52
C PHE A 48 -23.29 -1.18 -6.04
N GLY A 49 -24.10 -2.11 -6.56
CA GLY A 49 -24.28 -2.32 -8.00
C GLY A 49 -25.15 -1.24 -8.64
N GLU A 50 -24.59 -0.06 -8.91
CA GLU A 50 -25.06 0.79 -10.01
C GLU A 50 -23.90 1.65 -10.54
N ALA A 51 -23.05 1.03 -11.36
CA ALA A 51 -22.05 1.73 -12.15
C ALA A 51 -22.75 2.63 -13.17
N THR A 52 -22.90 3.92 -12.85
CA THR A 52 -23.38 4.91 -13.80
C THR A 52 -22.24 5.31 -14.73
N SER A 53 -22.33 4.89 -15.99
CA SER A 53 -21.48 5.33 -17.08
C SER A 53 -21.67 6.85 -17.33
N ALA A 54 -20.74 7.68 -16.88
CA ALA A 54 -20.74 9.12 -17.15
C ALA A 54 -20.04 9.45 -18.47
N ALA A 55 -20.73 10.23 -19.31
CA ALA A 55 -20.31 10.65 -20.64
C ALA A 55 -19.11 11.61 -20.64
N ALA A 56 -18.41 11.67 -21.78
CA ALA A 56 -17.27 12.54 -22.04
C ALA A 56 -17.65 14.04 -21.93
N GLY A 57 -17.24 14.69 -20.83
CA GLY A 57 -17.40 16.11 -20.57
C GLY A 57 -16.27 16.96 -21.16
N SER A 58 -16.60 18.18 -21.57
CA SER A 58 -15.69 19.25 -22.02
C SER A 58 -14.76 19.69 -20.88
N VAL A 59 -13.52 20.08 -21.22
CA VAL A 59 -12.49 20.60 -20.27
C VAL A 59 -12.97 21.88 -19.54
N ALA A 60 -14.00 22.55 -20.05
CA ALA A 60 -14.61 23.73 -19.42
C ALA A 60 -15.64 23.41 -18.31
N ASP A 61 -16.10 22.15 -18.22
CA ASP A 61 -17.05 21.66 -17.21
C ASP A 61 -16.35 20.80 -16.14
N LEU A 62 -15.05 21.01 -15.91
CA LEU A 62 -14.40 20.44 -14.74
C LEU A 62 -15.14 20.98 -13.51
N PRO A 63 -15.85 20.14 -12.74
CA PRO A 63 -16.44 20.59 -11.49
C PRO A 63 -15.30 21.19 -10.67
N ASP A 64 -15.52 22.37 -10.10
CA ASP A 64 -14.57 22.95 -9.15
C ASP A 64 -14.38 21.90 -8.05
N ALA A 65 -13.25 21.20 -8.07
CA ALA A 65 -12.94 20.12 -7.12
C ALA A 65 -12.95 20.62 -5.66
N ARG A 66 -13.01 21.95 -5.48
CA ARG A 66 -13.21 22.63 -4.20
C ARG A 66 -14.62 22.51 -3.64
N ALA A 67 -15.63 22.21 -4.46
CA ALA A 67 -17.03 22.47 -4.12
C ALA A 67 -17.86 21.24 -3.70
N SER A 68 -17.36 20.00 -3.80
CA SER A 68 -18.18 18.81 -3.50
C SER A 68 -17.55 17.74 -2.60
N ALA A 69 -16.50 18.08 -1.84
CA ALA A 69 -16.10 17.32 -0.67
C ALA A 69 -16.46 18.15 0.57
N ASP A 70 -17.46 17.71 1.33
CA ASP A 70 -17.54 18.06 2.75
C ASP A 70 -16.15 17.77 3.34
N ARG A 71 -15.39 18.84 3.63
CA ARG A 71 -13.92 18.86 3.64
C ARG A 71 -13.37 17.79 4.59
N HIS A 72 -12.95 16.65 4.06
CA HIS A 72 -12.26 15.62 4.81
C HIS A 72 -11.11 16.28 5.61
N PRO A 73 -10.91 15.98 6.91
CA PRO A 73 -9.96 16.70 7.74
C PRO A 73 -8.54 16.75 7.14
N GLN A 74 -8.08 15.66 6.54
CA GLN A 74 -6.77 15.62 5.85
C GLN A 74 -6.68 16.64 4.71
N THR A 75 -7.74 16.82 3.92
CA THR A 75 -7.81 17.82 2.84
C THR A 75 -7.83 19.25 3.40
N ALA A 76 -8.52 19.46 4.53
CA ALA A 76 -8.47 20.73 5.25
C ALA A 76 -7.04 21.03 5.74
N SER A 77 -6.33 20.03 6.26
CA SER A 77 -4.94 20.19 6.75
C SER A 77 -3.94 20.58 5.66
N VAL A 78 -4.18 20.12 4.41
CA VAL A 78 -3.38 20.48 3.22
C VAL A 78 -3.72 21.90 2.76
N THR A 79 -5.01 22.24 2.71
CA THR A 79 -5.47 23.59 2.38
C THR A 79 -4.86 24.61 3.34
N GLU A 80 -4.89 24.34 4.64
CA GLU A 80 -4.26 25.17 5.67
C GLU A 80 -2.76 25.37 5.42
N ALA A 81 -2.02 24.28 5.15
CA ALA A 81 -0.58 24.33 4.87
C ALA A 81 -0.25 25.21 3.64
N LEU A 82 -1.07 25.12 2.59
CA LEU A 82 -0.93 25.93 1.38
C LEU A 82 -1.22 27.42 1.65
N GLU A 83 -2.31 27.72 2.35
CA GLU A 83 -2.72 29.10 2.67
C GLU A 83 -1.71 29.81 3.57
N GLN A 84 -1.26 29.12 4.62
CA GLN A 84 -0.31 29.67 5.60
C GLN A 84 1.15 29.60 5.13
N ARG A 85 1.43 28.85 4.05
CA ARG A 85 2.80 28.53 3.58
C ARG A 85 3.65 27.94 4.70
N ALA A 86 3.04 27.07 5.49
CA ALA A 86 3.62 26.37 6.62
C ALA A 86 3.43 24.86 6.45
N HIS A 87 3.99 24.06 7.36
CA HIS A 87 3.79 22.61 7.39
C HIS A 87 4.15 21.87 6.09
N PRO A 88 5.39 22.01 5.58
CA PRO A 88 5.82 21.36 4.34
C PRO A 88 5.69 19.82 4.38
N GLU A 89 5.73 19.22 5.58
CA GLU A 89 5.49 17.79 5.82
C GLU A 89 4.10 17.31 5.38
N ARG A 90 3.13 18.23 5.24
CA ARG A 90 1.77 17.91 4.78
C ARG A 90 1.61 17.91 3.27
N LEU A 91 2.60 18.42 2.55
CA LEU A 91 2.53 18.64 1.10
C LEU A 91 3.40 17.67 0.29
N SER A 92 4.37 17.01 0.93
CA SER A 92 5.33 16.17 0.22
C SER A 92 5.81 14.98 1.05
N ALA A 93 5.92 13.83 0.40
CA ALA A 93 6.51 12.63 0.99
C ALA A 93 8.05 12.72 1.13
N LEU A 94 8.67 13.74 0.54
CA LEU A 94 10.12 13.99 0.64
C LEU A 94 10.49 14.79 1.90
N VAL A 95 9.51 15.34 2.60
CA VAL A 95 9.71 16.00 3.89
C VAL A 95 9.39 14.98 4.98
N ALA A 96 10.29 14.86 5.94
CA ALA A 96 10.10 13.94 7.06
C ALA A 96 8.82 14.29 7.82
N ALA A 97 7.98 13.28 8.06
CA ALA A 97 6.83 13.42 8.93
C ALA A 97 7.26 13.60 10.39
N ARG A 98 6.32 14.06 11.23
CA ARG A 98 6.55 14.09 12.67
C ARG A 98 6.75 12.66 13.20
N PRO A 99 7.66 12.45 14.17
CA PRO A 99 7.81 11.15 14.80
C PRO A 99 6.48 10.64 15.37
N PHE A 100 6.23 9.35 15.24
CA PHE A 100 5.03 8.73 15.79
C PHE A 100 5.12 8.65 17.32
N ASP A 101 4.15 9.25 17.99
CA ASP A 101 3.94 9.10 19.43
C ASP A 101 2.72 8.22 19.66
N ARG A 102 2.97 6.96 20.04
CA ARG A 102 1.92 5.97 20.29
C ARG A 102 0.96 6.41 21.39
N ALA A 103 1.48 6.96 22.49
CA ALA A 103 0.65 7.34 23.63
C ALA A 103 -0.27 8.51 23.26
N ALA A 104 0.26 9.50 22.52
CA ALA A 104 -0.55 10.60 22.01
C ALA A 104 -1.60 10.12 20.99
N TYR A 105 -1.23 9.18 20.11
CA TYR A 105 -2.18 8.58 19.17
C TYR A 105 -3.30 7.83 19.88
N GLU A 106 -2.99 6.96 20.83
CA GLU A 106 -3.99 6.17 21.56
C GLU A 106 -4.91 7.07 22.40
N ALA A 107 -4.41 8.21 22.91
CA ALA A 107 -5.21 9.18 23.64
C ALA A 107 -6.16 10.00 22.74
N ASN A 108 -5.76 10.31 21.51
CA ASN A 108 -6.57 11.04 20.54
C ASN A 108 -6.20 10.67 19.09
N PRO A 109 -6.72 9.54 18.57
CA PRO A 109 -6.39 9.09 17.22
C PRO A 109 -6.82 10.09 16.15
N GLU A 110 -7.96 10.75 16.35
CA GLU A 110 -8.56 11.69 15.40
C GLU A 110 -7.61 12.85 15.07
N ALA A 111 -6.89 13.40 16.05
CA ALA A 111 -5.95 14.48 15.82
C ALA A 111 -4.79 14.07 14.88
N TYR A 112 -4.33 12.81 14.97
CA TYR A 112 -3.30 12.28 14.09
C TYR A 112 -3.84 11.97 12.69
N LEU A 113 -5.04 11.37 12.63
CA LEU A 113 -5.73 10.97 11.39
C LEU A 113 -6.30 12.17 10.63
N ALA A 114 -6.50 13.31 11.28
CA ALA A 114 -6.98 14.53 10.66
C ALA A 114 -5.93 15.23 9.78
N ILE A 115 -4.67 14.82 9.84
CA ILE A 115 -3.56 15.50 9.17
C ILE A 115 -3.00 14.61 8.06
N SER A 116 -2.95 15.13 6.84
CA SER A 116 -2.22 14.50 5.74
C SER A 116 -0.73 14.73 5.96
N GLU A 117 0.06 13.67 6.10
CA GLU A 117 1.53 13.75 6.14
C GLU A 117 2.08 12.60 5.29
N PRO A 118 2.30 12.82 3.99
CA PRO A 118 2.75 11.76 3.09
C PRO A 118 4.08 11.12 3.50
N GLY A 119 4.93 11.87 4.22
CA GLY A 119 6.21 11.38 4.75
C GLY A 119 6.09 10.25 5.78
N ARG A 120 4.90 10.02 6.37
CA ARG A 120 4.66 8.92 7.32
C ARG A 120 4.91 7.56 6.68
N ILE A 121 4.86 7.48 5.36
CA ILE A 121 5.18 6.27 4.63
C ILE A 121 6.58 5.73 5.00
N TRP A 122 7.55 6.60 5.27
CA TRP A 122 8.92 6.22 5.64
C TRP A 122 9.10 5.90 7.13
N GLY A 123 8.06 6.05 7.94
CA GLY A 123 8.11 5.91 9.39
C GLY A 123 7.76 4.52 9.92
N SER A 124 7.99 3.44 9.16
CA SER A 124 7.76 2.07 9.65
C SER A 124 8.62 1.75 10.86
N ALA A 125 8.13 0.91 11.78
CA ALA A 125 8.94 0.42 12.88
C ALA A 125 10.16 -0.35 12.36
N GLN A 126 11.28 -0.32 13.09
CA GLN A 126 12.43 -1.12 12.74
C GLN A 126 12.13 -2.61 12.98
N PRO A 127 12.66 -3.52 12.14
CA PRO A 127 12.52 -4.96 12.38
C PRO A 127 13.25 -5.36 13.67
N GLU A 128 12.49 -5.72 14.69
CA GLU A 128 12.98 -6.10 16.02
C GLU A 128 12.12 -7.25 16.58
N GLU A 129 12.57 -7.89 17.66
CA GLU A 129 11.78 -8.92 18.34
C GLU A 129 10.43 -8.34 18.80
N GLY A 130 9.33 -9.02 18.45
CA GLY A 130 7.97 -8.55 18.74
C GLY A 130 7.39 -7.55 17.73
N VAL A 131 8.17 -7.07 16.75
CA VAL A 131 7.68 -6.19 15.67
C VAL A 131 7.47 -7.00 14.39
N GLU A 132 6.28 -7.58 14.22
CA GLU A 132 6.01 -8.34 13.00
C GLU A 132 5.91 -7.41 11.77
N PRO A 133 6.20 -7.92 10.57
CA PRO A 133 6.09 -7.14 9.34
C PRO A 133 4.65 -6.81 8.99
N LEU A 134 4.45 -5.67 8.32
CA LEU A 134 3.17 -5.32 7.71
C LEU A 134 2.79 -6.37 6.66
N GLN A 135 1.53 -6.83 6.67
CA GLN A 135 1.08 -7.87 5.75
C GLN A 135 0.06 -7.32 4.76
N VAL A 136 0.09 -7.78 3.52
CA VAL A 136 -0.99 -7.51 2.56
C VAL A 136 -2.12 -8.52 2.76
N LEU A 137 -3.37 -8.07 2.56
CA LEU A 137 -4.50 -8.98 2.41
C LEU A 137 -5.01 -8.92 0.96
N GLY A 138 -5.05 -10.07 0.29
CA GLY A 138 -5.48 -10.16 -1.11
C GLY A 138 -4.38 -9.80 -2.11
N HIS A 139 -4.74 -9.02 -3.14
CA HIS A 139 -3.87 -8.74 -4.27
C HIS A 139 -2.95 -7.54 -4.02
N ARG A 140 -1.70 -7.66 -4.50
CA ARG A 140 -0.73 -6.55 -4.54
C ARG A 140 -0.66 -5.86 -5.90
N SER A 141 -1.21 -6.49 -6.92
CA SER A 141 -1.14 -6.03 -8.30
C SER A 141 -2.53 -6.02 -8.92
N PHE A 142 -2.85 -4.90 -9.56
CA PHE A 142 -4.16 -4.67 -10.18
C PHE A 142 -3.96 -4.24 -11.63
N VAL A 143 -4.90 -4.61 -12.50
CA VAL A 143 -5.01 -4.07 -13.85
C VAL A 143 -6.40 -3.47 -13.97
N VAL A 144 -6.46 -2.17 -14.21
CA VAL A 144 -7.72 -1.42 -14.21
C VAL A 144 -7.74 -0.38 -15.33
N ASN A 145 -8.91 0.12 -15.67
CA ASN A 145 -9.06 1.27 -16.55
C ASN A 145 -8.96 2.58 -15.75
N GLN A 146 -8.73 3.69 -16.45
CA GLN A 146 -8.95 5.00 -15.84
C GLN A 146 -10.40 5.14 -15.36
N GLY A 147 -10.57 5.72 -14.18
CA GLY A 147 -11.86 5.87 -13.49
C GLY A 147 -12.23 4.70 -12.57
N ASP A 148 -11.56 3.56 -12.70
CA ASP A 148 -11.79 2.42 -11.81
C ASP A 148 -11.19 2.67 -10.41
N VAL A 149 -11.77 1.99 -9.43
CA VAL A 149 -11.38 2.04 -8.02
C VAL A 149 -10.89 0.67 -7.59
N VAL A 150 -9.80 0.63 -6.83
CA VAL A 150 -9.25 -0.61 -6.26
C VAL A 150 -9.08 -0.51 -4.75
N PRO A 151 -9.54 -1.53 -4.00
CA PRO A 151 -9.31 -1.58 -2.57
C PRO A 151 -7.88 -2.04 -2.27
N LEU A 152 -7.14 -1.25 -1.50
CA LEU A 152 -5.81 -1.62 -1.00
C LEU A 152 -5.93 -2.00 0.46
N ILE A 153 -5.63 -3.27 0.78
CA ILE A 153 -5.87 -3.80 2.12
C ILE A 153 -4.57 -4.33 2.72
N VAL A 154 -4.25 -3.87 3.92
CA VAL A 154 -3.13 -4.39 4.72
C VAL A 154 -3.60 -4.77 6.12
N ARG A 155 -2.82 -5.62 6.78
CA ARG A 155 -3.00 -6.02 8.17
C ARG A 155 -1.90 -5.43 9.04
N THR A 156 -2.31 -4.77 10.12
CA THR A 156 -1.50 -4.19 11.19
C THR A 156 -2.16 -4.50 12.56
N ASP A 157 -1.75 -3.82 13.61
CA ASP A 157 -2.41 -3.88 14.93
C ASP A 157 -3.80 -3.21 14.86
N PRO A 158 -4.83 -3.75 15.54
CA PRO A 158 -6.14 -3.12 15.63
C PRO A 158 -6.08 -1.66 16.10
N GLY A 159 -6.82 -0.78 15.42
CA GLY A 159 -6.87 0.65 15.72
C GLY A 159 -5.63 1.46 15.30
N MET A 160 -4.53 0.81 14.90
CA MET A 160 -3.28 1.51 14.59
C MET A 160 -3.29 2.11 13.18
N PRO A 161 -2.58 3.22 12.97
CA PRO A 161 -2.66 3.95 11.71
C PRO A 161 -1.85 3.25 10.61
N VAL A 162 -2.37 3.32 9.39
CA VAL A 162 -1.66 2.94 8.17
C VAL A 162 -1.73 4.10 7.19
N THR A 163 -0.57 4.52 6.68
CA THR A 163 -0.48 5.52 5.63
C THR A 163 -0.30 4.82 4.29
N PHE A 164 -1.14 5.19 3.33
CA PHE A 164 -1.02 4.84 1.92
C PHE A 164 -0.62 6.09 1.13
N THR A 165 0.34 5.96 0.21
CA THR A 165 0.83 7.07 -0.61
C THR A 165 1.07 6.60 -2.04
N SER A 166 0.41 7.23 -3.00
CA SER A 166 0.68 7.09 -4.43
C SER A 166 1.76 8.07 -4.88
N PHE A 167 2.69 7.60 -5.70
CA PHE A 167 3.78 8.41 -6.25
C PHE A 167 3.58 8.79 -7.72
N ASP A 168 2.62 8.18 -8.40
CA ASP A 168 2.44 8.28 -9.85
C ASP A 168 1.01 8.76 -10.20
N LEU A 169 0.52 9.79 -9.50
CA LEU A 169 -0.84 10.37 -9.59
C LEU A 169 -1.94 9.45 -9.01
N GLY A 170 -3.20 9.64 -9.42
CA GLY A 170 -4.36 9.04 -8.76
C GLY A 170 -4.83 9.80 -7.53
N ARG A 171 -5.84 9.26 -6.84
CA ARG A 171 -6.29 9.78 -5.54
C ARG A 171 -6.92 8.66 -4.69
N PHE A 172 -6.95 8.87 -3.38
CA PHE A 172 -7.78 8.09 -2.47
C PHE A 172 -9.18 8.70 -2.42
N GLN A 173 -10.23 7.89 -2.54
CA GLN A 173 -11.60 8.40 -2.65
C GLN A 173 -12.06 9.16 -1.42
N GLU A 174 -11.56 8.77 -0.24
CA GLU A 174 -12.02 9.28 1.04
C GLU A 174 -11.57 10.73 1.28
N ASN A 175 -10.39 11.12 0.79
CA ASN A 175 -9.85 12.48 0.99
C ASN A 175 -9.52 13.24 -0.31
N GLY A 176 -9.56 12.56 -1.47
CA GLY A 176 -9.23 13.13 -2.78
C GLY A 176 -7.75 13.48 -2.98
N LEU A 177 -6.85 13.03 -2.09
CA LEU A 177 -5.41 13.29 -2.14
C LEU A 177 -4.62 12.07 -2.62
N THR A 178 -3.34 12.25 -2.96
CA THR A 178 -2.41 11.16 -3.30
C THR A 178 -1.88 10.40 -2.09
N SER A 179 -2.23 10.83 -0.88
CA SER A 179 -1.86 10.15 0.36
C SER A 179 -3.02 10.18 1.34
N ILE A 180 -3.22 9.09 2.06
CA ILE A 180 -4.21 8.98 3.13
C ILE A 180 -3.62 8.22 4.31
N THR A 181 -4.00 8.59 5.53
CA THR A 181 -3.80 7.75 6.72
C THR A 181 -5.14 7.29 7.26
N VAL A 182 -5.30 5.99 7.45
CA VAL A 182 -6.54 5.38 7.96
C VAL A 182 -6.23 4.50 9.18
N PRO A 183 -7.14 4.42 10.17
CA PRO A 183 -6.99 3.46 11.26
C PRO A 183 -7.34 2.05 10.77
N ALA A 184 -6.64 1.05 11.30
CA ALA A 184 -7.06 -0.34 11.16
C ALA A 184 -8.33 -0.61 12.00
N ASN A 185 -9.20 -1.48 11.50
CA ASN A 185 -10.38 -1.92 12.23
C ASN A 185 -10.04 -2.84 13.41
N GLU A 186 -11.06 -3.37 14.09
CA GLU A 186 -10.92 -4.27 15.25
C GLU A 186 -10.15 -5.57 14.94
N LEU A 187 -10.14 -5.99 13.68
CA LEU A 187 -9.41 -7.17 13.22
C LEU A 187 -7.97 -6.85 12.78
N GLY A 188 -7.58 -5.57 12.83
CA GLY A 188 -6.28 -5.11 12.36
C GLY A 188 -6.21 -4.85 10.85
N TYR A 189 -7.34 -4.77 10.14
CA TYR A 189 -7.35 -4.47 8.71
C TYR A 189 -7.50 -2.97 8.45
N ALA A 190 -6.56 -2.40 7.70
CA ALA A 190 -6.63 -1.05 7.18
C ALA A 190 -6.87 -1.12 5.67
N GLN A 191 -7.87 -0.39 5.18
CA GLN A 191 -8.23 -0.31 3.77
C GLN A 191 -8.25 1.13 3.31
N ALA A 192 -7.78 1.37 2.09
CA ALA A 192 -7.96 2.63 1.38
C ALA A 192 -8.35 2.35 -0.08
N ASP A 193 -9.33 3.10 -0.59
CA ASP A 193 -9.83 2.93 -1.95
C ASP A 193 -9.13 3.89 -2.90
N PHE A 194 -8.28 3.32 -3.78
CA PHE A 194 -7.51 4.10 -4.75
C PHE A 194 -8.25 4.21 -6.09
N GLU A 195 -8.46 5.44 -6.54
CA GLU A 195 -9.07 5.76 -7.84
C GLU A 195 -7.99 6.13 -8.86
N ALA A 196 -7.97 5.41 -9.99
CA ALA A 196 -7.11 5.69 -11.13
C ALA A 196 -7.66 6.86 -11.96
N ILE A 197 -7.56 8.09 -11.45
CA ILE A 197 -8.13 9.28 -12.09
C ILE A 197 -7.64 9.49 -13.53
N GLN A 198 -8.40 10.24 -14.32
CA GLN A 198 -8.01 10.66 -15.67
C GLN A 198 -6.60 11.29 -15.67
N GLY A 199 -5.80 10.92 -16.67
CA GLY A 199 -4.40 11.32 -16.78
C GLY A 199 -3.41 10.37 -16.08
N THR A 200 -3.89 9.46 -15.23
CA THR A 200 -3.09 8.36 -14.67
C THR A 200 -2.99 7.23 -15.68
N TRP A 201 -1.80 6.76 -16.03
CA TRP A 201 -1.62 5.72 -17.04
C TRP A 201 -0.39 4.86 -16.75
N ASN A 202 -0.37 3.66 -17.32
CA ASN A 202 0.69 2.67 -17.10
C ASN A 202 0.79 2.26 -15.63
N GLN A 203 1.99 2.13 -15.07
CA GLN A 203 2.19 1.57 -13.74
C GLN A 203 2.18 2.67 -12.67
N VAL A 204 1.25 2.57 -11.73
CA VAL A 204 1.20 3.38 -10.52
C VAL A 204 1.72 2.57 -9.35
N ARG A 205 2.70 3.14 -8.64
CA ARG A 205 3.23 2.58 -7.40
C ARG A 205 2.60 3.28 -6.21
N ILE A 206 2.01 2.46 -5.35
CA ILE A 206 1.43 2.90 -4.09
C ILE A 206 2.17 2.16 -2.98
N LEU A 207 2.66 2.89 -2.00
CA LEU A 207 3.27 2.32 -0.81
C LEU A 207 2.26 2.37 0.34
N ALA A 208 2.30 1.37 1.20
CA ALA A 208 1.62 1.35 2.49
C ALA A 208 2.62 1.09 3.62
N SER A 209 2.46 1.78 4.74
CA SER A 209 3.32 1.67 5.91
C SER A 209 2.55 1.95 7.19
N SER A 210 2.99 1.36 8.30
CA SER A 210 2.43 1.59 9.63
C SER A 210 3.57 1.82 10.62
N PRO A 211 3.48 2.81 11.52
CA PRO A 211 4.56 3.09 12.47
C PRO A 211 4.72 2.04 13.56
N VAL A 212 3.82 1.05 13.62
CA VAL A 212 3.82 -0.02 14.62
C VAL A 212 4.22 -1.39 14.05
N ARG A 213 4.39 -1.50 12.73
CA ARG A 213 4.81 -2.72 12.03
C ARG A 213 6.07 -2.45 11.23
N SER A 214 6.85 -3.50 11.01
CA SER A 214 8.07 -3.37 10.23
C SER A 214 7.82 -3.47 8.72
N GLY A 215 8.65 -2.77 7.95
CA GLY A 215 8.62 -2.81 6.48
C GLY A 215 7.51 -1.98 5.83
N GLN A 216 7.50 -2.02 4.50
CA GLN A 216 6.55 -1.33 3.64
C GLN A 216 5.95 -2.29 2.62
N ILE A 217 4.68 -2.10 2.29
CA ILE A 217 4.02 -2.86 1.22
C ILE A 217 3.95 -2.00 -0.02
N THR A 218 4.51 -2.52 -1.11
CA THR A 218 4.29 -1.98 -2.46
C THR A 218 3.08 -2.63 -3.10
N PHE A 219 2.12 -1.81 -3.51
CA PHE A 219 1.05 -2.12 -4.45
C PHE A 219 1.40 -1.57 -5.83
N THR A 220 0.96 -2.28 -6.87
CA THR A 220 1.21 -1.93 -8.27
C THR A 220 -0.10 -1.93 -9.04
N VAL A 221 -0.57 -0.76 -9.43
CA VAL A 221 -1.81 -0.61 -10.22
C VAL A 221 -1.42 -0.28 -11.66
N ARG A 222 -1.64 -1.21 -12.58
CA ARG A 222 -1.48 -0.96 -14.02
C ARG A 222 -2.78 -0.36 -14.56
N VAL A 223 -2.74 0.93 -14.85
CA VAL A 223 -3.85 1.70 -15.40
C VAL A 223 -3.80 1.68 -16.93
N GLN A 224 -4.89 1.23 -17.52
CA GLN A 224 -5.14 1.21 -18.95
C GLN A 224 -5.97 2.43 -19.34
N VAL A 225 -5.67 3.00 -20.50
CA VAL A 225 -6.52 4.01 -21.11
C VAL A 225 -7.36 3.31 -22.16
N PRO A 226 -8.70 3.31 -22.03
CA PRO A 226 -9.57 2.73 -23.03
C PRO A 226 -9.23 3.27 -24.44
N GLY A 227 -9.00 2.36 -25.38
CA GLY A 227 -8.67 2.71 -26.77
C GLY A 227 -7.17 2.87 -27.11
N LEU A 228 -6.27 3.03 -26.13
CA LEU A 228 -4.82 3.12 -26.42
C LEU A 228 -4.13 1.76 -26.54
N THR A 229 -4.70 0.69 -25.98
CA THR A 229 -4.13 -0.67 -26.01
C THR A 229 -4.06 -1.27 -27.42
N GLN A 230 -4.86 -0.79 -28.37
CA GLN A 230 -4.90 -1.33 -29.74
C GLN A 230 -3.71 -0.92 -30.63
N LEU A 231 -2.90 0.06 -30.24
CA LEU A 231 -1.80 0.57 -31.08
C LEU A 231 -0.48 -0.19 -30.94
N THR A 232 -0.39 -1.16 -30.01
CA THR A 232 0.86 -1.91 -29.75
C THR A 232 0.85 -3.33 -30.33
N THR A 233 -0.23 -3.77 -30.95
CA THR A 233 -0.20 -4.99 -31.77
C THR A 233 0.32 -4.60 -33.16
N PRO A 234 1.53 -5.02 -33.57
CA PRO A 234 1.96 -4.83 -34.95
C PRO A 234 0.90 -5.49 -35.86
N PRO A 235 0.49 -4.84 -36.96
CA PRO A 235 -0.49 -5.42 -37.87
C PRO A 235 0.00 -6.81 -38.27
N ALA A 236 -0.87 -7.81 -38.08
CA ALA A 236 -0.58 -9.18 -38.48
C ALA A 236 -0.07 -9.17 -39.92
N GLU A 237 1.17 -9.61 -40.11
CA GLU A 237 1.78 -9.70 -41.44
C GLU A 237 0.81 -10.49 -42.32
N ALA A 238 0.23 -9.78 -43.31
CA ALA A 238 -0.54 -10.39 -44.36
C ALA A 238 0.40 -11.32 -45.13
N SER A 239 0.39 -12.60 -44.74
CA SER A 239 1.09 -13.67 -45.45
C SER A 239 0.59 -13.66 -46.89
N ARG A 240 1.48 -13.29 -47.81
CA ARG A 240 1.33 -13.46 -49.25
C ARG A 240 1.83 -14.82 -49.68
#